data_AF-A0A6N2BVX0-F1
#
_entry.id   AF-A0A6N2BVX0-F1
#
_cell.length_a   1.000
_cell.length_b   1.000
_cell.length_c   1.000
_cell.angle_alpha   90.00
_cell.angle_beta   90.00
_cell.angle_gamma   90.00
#
_symmetry.space_group_name_H-M   'P 1'
#
loop_
_entity.id
_entity.type
_entity.pdbx_description
1 polymer ?
#
loop_
_entity_poly.entity_id
_entity_poly.type
_entity_poly.pdbx_seq_one_letter_code
_entity_poly.pdbx_strand_id
1 'polypeptide(L)'
;MKTLISLWRFYHVETLFIRTLALDSRDQESTGFSWWAGNDRLINLSGKLLGAHVAHIGLIVFWAGAMNLFEVAHFLPEKPMYVK
;
A
#
# COMPACT_ATOMS: atom_id res chain seq x y z
N MET A 1 -44.44 25.25 20.49
CA MET A 1 -44.53 24.65 19.14
C MET A 1 -43.13 24.17 18.74
N LYS A 2 -42.90 22.86 18.65
CA LYS A 2 -41.63 22.29 18.20
C LYS A 2 -41.75 21.98 16.70
N THR A 3 -40.93 22.64 15.89
CA THR A 3 -40.93 22.53 14.43
C THR A 3 -40.36 21.19 13.98
N LEU A 4 -41.14 20.44 13.20
CA LEU A 4 -40.90 19.06 12.74
C LEU A 4 -39.76 18.90 11.71
N ILE A 5 -38.92 19.91 11.50
CA ILE A 5 -37.96 19.98 10.38
C ILE A 5 -36.58 19.38 10.71
N SER A 6 -36.30 19.05 11.97
CA SER A 6 -34.97 18.55 12.37
C SER A 6 -34.71 17.07 12.11
N LEU A 7 -35.72 16.27 11.78
CA LEU A 7 -35.56 14.81 11.66
C LEU A 7 -34.92 14.36 10.33
N TRP A 8 -35.03 15.17 9.28
CA TRP A 8 -34.53 14.82 7.94
C TRP A 8 -33.03 15.08 7.73
N ARG A 9 -32.35 15.71 8.69
CA ARG A 9 -30.92 16.08 8.59
C ARG A 9 -29.98 15.11 9.28
N PHE A 10 -30.50 14.03 9.85
CA PHE A 10 -29.73 13.00 10.55
C PHE A 10 -29.98 11.60 9.98
N TYR A 11 -30.11 11.47 8.66
CA TYR A 11 -29.88 10.17 8.05
C TYR A 11 -28.38 9.90 7.99
N HIS A 12 -27.89 9.15 8.98
CA HIS A 12 -26.61 8.43 8.90
C HIS A 12 -26.80 7.19 8.03
N VAL A 13 -27.26 7.38 6.79
CA VAL A 13 -27.51 6.30 5.82
C VAL A 13 -26.68 6.67 4.62
N GLU A 14 -25.46 6.11 4.55
CA GLU A 14 -24.62 5.92 3.34
C GLU A 14 -23.17 5.48 3.75
N THR A 15 -22.75 5.68 5.00
CA THR A 15 -21.37 5.32 5.42
C THR A 15 -21.17 3.83 5.70
N LEU A 16 -22.19 3.12 6.22
CA LEU A 16 -22.06 1.72 6.62
C LEU A 16 -22.05 0.77 5.40
N PHE A 17 -22.86 1.07 4.37
CA PHE A 17 -22.98 0.25 3.17
C PHE A 17 -21.71 0.29 2.28
N ILE A 18 -21.04 1.44 2.18
CA ILE A 18 -19.78 1.58 1.42
C ILE A 18 -18.60 0.89 2.14
N ARG A 19 -18.59 0.89 3.48
CA ARG A 19 -17.50 0.31 4.27
C ARG A 19 -17.43 -1.22 4.13
N THR A 20 -18.58 -1.88 4.04
CA THR A 20 -18.67 -3.35 3.95
C THR A 20 -18.21 -3.89 2.59
N LEU A 21 -18.34 -3.13 1.50
CA LEU A 21 -18.08 -3.62 0.14
C LEU A 21 -16.62 -3.47 -0.32
N ALA A 22 -15.79 -2.63 0.33
CA ALA A 22 -14.45 -2.28 -0.17
C ALA A 22 -13.27 -2.58 0.78
N LEU A 23 -13.53 -2.90 2.06
CA LEU A 23 -12.48 -3.03 3.08
C LEU A 23 -12.34 -4.43 3.67
N ASP A 24 -12.92 -5.47 3.05
CA ASP A 24 -12.83 -6.81 3.61
C ASP A 24 -11.35 -7.22 3.82
N SER A 25 -11.03 -7.54 5.06
CA SER A 25 -9.67 -7.86 5.54
C SER A 25 -8.61 -6.73 5.40
N ARG A 26 -9.02 -5.46 5.39
CA ARG A 26 -8.12 -4.28 5.33
C ARG A 26 -8.14 -3.40 6.57
N ASP A 27 -9.00 -3.71 7.53
CA ASP A 27 -9.14 -3.00 8.80
C ASP A 27 -8.77 -3.91 9.99
N GLN A 28 -8.55 -3.29 11.15
CA GLN A 28 -8.14 -4.02 12.35
C GLN A 28 -9.30 -4.83 12.96
N GLU A 29 -10.54 -4.37 12.82
CA GLU A 29 -11.72 -5.04 13.39
C GLU A 29 -11.97 -6.37 12.68
N SER A 30 -11.76 -6.43 11.36
CA SER A 30 -11.91 -7.66 10.58
C SER A 30 -10.73 -8.62 10.66
N THR A 31 -9.50 -8.13 10.85
CA THR A 31 -8.28 -8.96 10.74
C THR A 31 -7.54 -9.22 12.06
N GLY A 32 -7.82 -8.45 13.11
CA GLY A 32 -7.07 -8.48 14.37
C GLY A 32 -5.67 -7.86 14.30
N PHE A 33 -5.17 -7.54 13.10
CA PHE A 33 -3.90 -6.86 12.90
C PHE A 33 -4.10 -5.35 12.81
N SER A 34 -3.37 -4.61 13.62
CA SER A 34 -3.25 -3.16 13.50
C SER A 34 -2.52 -2.76 12.21
N TRP A 35 -2.52 -1.46 11.89
CA TRP A 35 -1.99 -0.96 10.61
C TRP A 35 -0.49 -1.21 10.41
N TRP A 36 0.30 -1.21 11.49
CA TRP A 36 1.75 -1.43 11.44
C TRP A 36 2.14 -2.88 11.11
N ALA A 37 1.29 -3.85 11.43
CA ALA A 37 1.40 -5.25 11.02
C ALA A 37 0.50 -5.57 9.81
N GLY A 38 0.21 -4.59 8.96
CA GLY A 38 -0.77 -4.73 7.88
C GLY A 38 -0.47 -5.81 6.84
N ASN A 39 0.80 -6.23 6.71
CA ASN A 39 1.19 -7.30 5.80
C ASN A 39 0.73 -8.69 6.28
N ASP A 40 0.58 -8.91 7.59
CA ASP A 40 0.11 -10.18 8.16
C ASP A 40 -1.34 -10.48 7.75
N ARG A 41 -2.10 -9.45 7.36
CA ARG A 41 -3.43 -9.57 6.75
C ARG A 41 -3.43 -10.33 5.42
N LEU A 42 -2.26 -10.52 4.80
CA LEU A 42 -2.12 -11.20 3.51
C LEU A 42 -1.83 -12.71 3.64
N ILE A 43 -1.64 -13.26 4.85
CA ILE A 43 -1.22 -14.66 5.05
C ILE A 43 -2.16 -15.66 4.37
N ASN A 44 -3.48 -15.45 4.48
CA ASN A 44 -4.49 -16.33 3.87
C ASN A 44 -4.90 -15.90 2.46
N LEU A 45 -4.26 -14.87 1.89
CA LEU A 45 -4.59 -14.29 0.59
C LEU A 45 -3.46 -14.54 -0.41
N SER A 46 -3.32 -15.81 -0.83
CA SER A 46 -2.20 -16.28 -1.67
C SER A 46 -1.94 -15.43 -2.92
N GLY A 47 -2.98 -14.99 -3.63
CA GLY A 47 -2.83 -14.13 -4.81
C GLY A 47 -2.26 -12.73 -4.49
N LYS A 48 -2.69 -12.12 -3.38
CA LYS A 48 -2.15 -10.82 -2.94
C LYS A 48 -0.74 -10.95 -2.37
N LEU A 49 -0.45 -12.05 -1.67
CA LEU A 49 0.89 -12.34 -1.17
C LEU A 49 1.88 -12.57 -2.32
N LEU A 50 1.48 -13.31 -3.35
CA LEU A 50 2.28 -13.49 -4.58
C LEU A 50 2.51 -12.16 -5.28
N GLY A 51 1.45 -11.35 -5.45
CA GLY A 51 1.58 -10.01 -6.03
C GLY A 51 2.56 -9.11 -5.26
N ALA A 52 2.53 -9.16 -3.92
CA ALA A 52 3.48 -8.44 -3.08
C ALA A 52 4.93 -8.92 -3.28
N HIS A 53 5.17 -10.23 -3.38
CA HIS A 53 6.51 -10.78 -3.67
C HIS A 53 7.01 -10.41 -5.05
N VAL A 54 6.15 -10.50 -6.08
CA VAL A 54 6.52 -10.11 -7.45
C VAL A 54 6.85 -8.62 -7.53
N ALA A 55 6.05 -7.76 -6.88
CA ALA A 55 6.33 -6.33 -6.82
C ALA A 55 7.65 -6.05 -6.07
N HIS A 56 7.93 -6.76 -4.98
CA HIS A 56 9.16 -6.61 -4.22
C HIS A 56 10.40 -6.99 -5.05
N ILE A 57 10.37 -8.14 -5.73
CA ILE A 57 11.45 -8.57 -6.64
C ILE A 57 11.58 -7.57 -7.80
N GLY A 58 10.46 -7.08 -8.33
CA GLY A 58 10.45 -6.04 -9.36
C GLY A 58 11.16 -4.77 -8.92
N LEU A 59 10.96 -4.32 -7.68
CA LEU A 59 11.65 -3.16 -7.12
C LEU A 59 13.17 -3.38 -7.00
N ILE A 60 13.59 -4.59 -6.59
CA ILE A 60 15.01 -4.95 -6.51
C ILE A 60 15.66 -4.89 -7.89
N VAL A 61 15.04 -5.52 -8.90
CA VAL A 61 15.57 -5.54 -10.27
C VAL A 61 15.57 -4.15 -10.88
N PHE A 62 14.51 -3.37 -10.65
CA PHE A 62 14.43 -1.98 -11.09
C PHE A 62 15.57 -1.15 -10.51
N TRP A 63 15.80 -1.24 -9.20
CA TRP A 63 16.87 -0.50 -8.53
C TRP A 63 18.25 -0.94 -9.00
N ALA A 64 18.50 -2.24 -9.13
CA ALA A 64 19.77 -2.76 -9.62
C ALA A 64 20.08 -2.26 -11.05
N GLY A 65 19.09 -2.26 -11.93
CA GLY A 65 19.23 -1.73 -13.28
C GLY A 65 19.44 -0.22 -13.31
N ALA A 66 18.65 0.53 -12.53
CA ALA A 66 18.76 1.98 -12.45
C ALA A 66 20.12 2.43 -11.90
N MET A 67 20.60 1.80 -10.82
CA MET A 67 21.91 2.11 -10.23
C MET A 67 23.05 1.75 -11.15
N ASN A 68 22.97 0.61 -11.86
CA ASN A 68 23.99 0.24 -12.83
C ASN A 68 24.11 1.30 -13.95
N LEU A 69 22.99 1.68 -14.57
CA LEU A 69 22.98 2.71 -15.60
C LEU A 69 23.46 4.07 -15.06
N PHE A 70 23.06 4.42 -13.83
CA PHE A 70 23.50 5.65 -13.18
C PHE A 70 25.02 5.66 -12.96
N GLU A 71 25.60 4.55 -12.49
CA GLU A 71 27.04 4.44 -12.26
C GLU A 71 27.82 4.48 -13.57
N VAL A 72 27.35 3.79 -14.61
CA VAL A 72 27.99 3.84 -15.95
C VAL A 72 27.92 5.24 -16.55
N ALA A 73 26.81 5.96 -16.39
CA ALA A 73 26.66 7.31 -16.93
C ALA A 73 27.63 8.34 -16.29
N HIS A 74 28.04 8.11 -15.04
CA HIS A 74 28.97 8.98 -14.31
C HIS A 74 30.37 8.37 -14.19
N PHE A 75 30.67 7.31 -14.95
CA PHE A 75 31.94 6.63 -14.88
C PHE A 75 33.04 7.45 -15.56
N LEU A 76 34.09 7.79 -14.80
CA LEU A 76 35.30 8.44 -15.30
C LEU A 76 36.45 7.41 -15.34
N PRO A 77 36.86 6.91 -16.52
CA PRO A 77 37.87 5.86 -16.62
C PRO A 77 39.27 6.31 -16.18
N GLU A 78 39.49 7.63 -16.08
CA GLU A 78 40.76 8.23 -15.65
C GLU A 78 40.99 8.17 -14.13
N LYS A 79 39.93 7.88 -13.36
CA LYS A 79 39.98 7.81 -11.90
C LYS A 79 39.83 6.36 -11.41
N PRO A 80 40.47 5.99 -10.28
CA PRO A 80 40.23 4.69 -9.67
C PRO A 80 38.77 4.58 -9.20
N MET A 81 38.14 3.41 -9.34
CA MET A 81 36.68 3.19 -9.17
C MET A 81 36.09 3.65 -7.83
N TYR A 82 36.85 3.61 -6.73
CA TYR A 82 36.40 4.07 -5.42
C TYR A 82 36.37 5.61 -5.29
N VAL A 83 36.97 6.31 -6.26
CA VAL A 83 36.96 7.77 -6.39
C VAL A 83 36.05 8.13 -7.56
N LYS A 84 34.87 8.65 -7.24
CA LYS A 84 33.91 9.17 -8.24
C LYS A 84 34.33 10.58 -8.67
#